data_AF-A0AAV0PEX3-F1
#
_entry.id   AF-A0AAV0PEX3-F1
#
_cell.length_a   1.000
_cell.length_b   1.000
_cell.length_c   1.000
_cell.angle_alpha   90.00
_cell.angle_beta   90.00
_cell.angle_gamma   90.00
#
_symmetry.space_group_name_H-M   'P 1'
#
loop_
_entity.id
_entity.type
_entity.pdbx_description
1 polymer ?
#
loop_
_entity_poly.entity_id
_entity_poly.type
_entity_poly.pdbx_seq_one_letter_code
_entity_poly.pdbx_strand_id
1 'polypeptide(L)'
;MGSLLPAAGQRPKYSQLYVFDPQTELADRLSNFSSAERSLRPDIVSGLMKLFDVTNELVKSFRRIQSELNDPALINLRLRIVGARDTTSRQYELPTGSELAGLIPGDFLPDKEERDIIIDHRSEGLKRITSVHPKFDALHFPVLFPYGEDGFHGNVPGKSFPSNQSTDWIEIPESLLLPSSGNPIHTITSTVYPDFAQRFHNVSYLTERSIITPTNANVTEINSHMLALIPGMPRTYFSGDSLHTDASDPDRLEAEYPTEFLNSLSFNGCPEHQIDLKVFAPIMLLRNLNPSIGLCNGTRLMVLYLGHYVIKGMIMGGTFNGKTVAIPRIVLSVNDYRWPFVLKRRQFPVRLCYAMTINKSQGQTLQNVGVYLPKPVFSHGQLYVAVSRVRTPDGLRFLIMNEDGVPSNCTRNIVYQEAFVDLQTPSS
;
A
#
# COMPACT_ATOMS: atom_id res chain seq x y z
N MET A 1 -2.78 -13.95 -23.00
CA MET A 1 -3.91 -14.82 -23.41
C MET A 1 -4.15 -14.71 -24.92
N GLY A 2 -4.70 -15.77 -25.53
CA GLY A 2 -4.94 -15.94 -26.98
C GLY A 2 -6.31 -15.46 -27.46
N SER A 3 -6.78 -15.96 -28.61
CA SER A 3 -8.11 -15.65 -29.20
C SER A 3 -9.25 -15.84 -28.19
N LEU A 4 -10.38 -15.11 -28.36
CA LEU A 4 -11.61 -15.31 -27.58
C LEU A 4 -12.20 -16.72 -27.75
N LEU A 5 -11.80 -17.40 -28.82
CA LEU A 5 -12.08 -18.82 -29.06
C LEU A 5 -10.83 -19.67 -28.78
N PRO A 6 -10.98 -20.89 -28.22
CA PRO A 6 -9.89 -21.83 -28.13
C PRO A 6 -9.39 -22.21 -29.54
N ALA A 7 -8.10 -22.52 -29.68
CA ALA A 7 -7.59 -23.10 -30.92
C ALA A 7 -8.22 -24.48 -31.16
N ALA A 8 -8.36 -24.90 -32.41
CA ALA A 8 -8.96 -26.19 -32.76
C ALA A 8 -8.31 -27.34 -31.97
N GLY A 9 -9.12 -28.09 -31.21
CA GLY A 9 -8.67 -29.19 -30.35
C GLY A 9 -8.09 -28.80 -29.00
N GLN A 10 -8.02 -27.50 -28.65
CA GLN A 10 -7.59 -27.03 -27.33
C GLN A 10 -8.79 -26.76 -26.40
N ARG A 11 -8.58 -26.93 -25.09
CA ARG A 11 -9.60 -26.62 -24.08
C ARG A 11 -9.71 -25.11 -23.84
N PRO A 12 -10.91 -24.57 -23.58
CA PRO A 12 -11.12 -23.16 -23.23
C PRO A 12 -10.38 -22.76 -21.93
N LYS A 13 -9.85 -21.54 -21.88
CA LYS A 13 -9.22 -20.96 -20.68
C LYS A 13 -9.77 -19.56 -20.36
N TYR A 14 -10.08 -19.34 -19.09
CA TYR A 14 -10.51 -18.05 -18.50
C TYR A 14 -11.62 -17.34 -19.31
N SER A 15 -11.31 -16.25 -20.01
CA SER A 15 -12.27 -15.46 -20.81
C SER A 15 -12.89 -16.25 -21.96
N GLN A 16 -12.18 -17.24 -22.52
CA GLN A 16 -12.71 -18.12 -23.57
C GLN A 16 -13.90 -18.95 -23.07
N LEU A 17 -13.92 -19.26 -21.78
CA LEU A 17 -14.95 -20.09 -21.17
C LEU A 17 -16.27 -19.32 -20.97
N TYR A 18 -16.23 -17.99 -20.83
CA TYR A 18 -17.44 -17.16 -20.87
C TYR A 18 -18.07 -17.08 -22.27
N VAL A 19 -17.29 -17.37 -23.31
CA VAL A 19 -17.68 -17.21 -24.73
C VAL A 19 -17.86 -18.57 -25.43
N PHE A 20 -17.37 -19.67 -24.87
CA PHE A 20 -17.44 -21.01 -25.45
C PHE A 20 -18.51 -21.87 -24.77
N ASP A 21 -19.42 -22.43 -25.57
CA ASP A 21 -20.51 -23.36 -25.25
C ASP A 21 -21.14 -23.28 -23.83
N PRO A 22 -22.32 -22.62 -23.68
CA PRO A 22 -22.98 -22.48 -22.38
C PRO A 22 -23.43 -23.81 -21.77
N GLN A 23 -23.48 -24.91 -22.53
CA GLN A 23 -23.89 -26.23 -22.02
C GLN A 23 -22.78 -26.97 -21.27
N THR A 24 -21.50 -26.70 -21.61
CA THR A 24 -20.33 -27.37 -21.01
C THR A 24 -19.55 -26.48 -20.04
N GLU A 25 -19.88 -25.19 -19.99
CA GLU A 25 -19.22 -24.16 -19.20
C GLU A 25 -19.03 -24.50 -17.71
N LEU A 26 -20.05 -25.07 -17.06
CA LEU A 26 -19.97 -25.43 -15.63
C LEU A 26 -18.97 -26.56 -15.37
N ALA A 27 -18.96 -27.59 -16.23
CA ALA A 27 -18.03 -28.71 -16.10
C ALA A 27 -16.59 -28.26 -16.35
N ASP A 28 -16.39 -27.36 -17.30
CA ASP A 28 -15.08 -26.79 -17.60
C ASP A 28 -14.56 -25.86 -16.49
N ARG A 29 -15.44 -25.07 -15.82
CA ARG A 29 -15.05 -24.27 -14.63
C ARG A 29 -14.63 -25.15 -13.48
N LEU A 30 -15.38 -26.21 -13.21
CA LEU A 30 -15.08 -27.14 -12.14
C LEU A 30 -13.76 -27.87 -12.41
N SER A 31 -13.51 -28.31 -13.65
CA SER A 31 -12.29 -29.05 -14.00
C SER A 31 -11.03 -28.17 -14.02
N ASN A 32 -11.13 -26.89 -14.42
CA ASN A 32 -9.97 -25.99 -14.45
C ASN A 32 -9.44 -25.58 -13.06
N PHE A 33 -10.27 -25.69 -12.02
CA PHE A 33 -9.92 -25.26 -10.65
C PHE A 33 -10.03 -26.37 -9.60
N SER A 34 -10.47 -27.57 -9.99
CA SER A 34 -10.40 -28.74 -9.12
C SER A 34 -8.99 -29.32 -9.13
N SER A 35 -8.46 -29.55 -7.94
CA SER A 35 -7.20 -30.26 -7.72
C SER A 35 -7.44 -31.36 -6.70
N ALA A 36 -6.49 -32.29 -6.54
CA ALA A 36 -6.61 -33.43 -5.61
C ALA A 36 -6.94 -33.03 -4.16
N GLU A 37 -6.67 -31.77 -3.76
CA GLU A 37 -6.90 -31.25 -2.40
C GLU A 37 -8.06 -30.26 -2.26
N ARG A 38 -8.67 -29.79 -3.37
CA ARG A 38 -9.77 -28.81 -3.33
C ARG A 38 -10.87 -29.14 -4.34
N SER A 39 -12.03 -29.53 -3.81
CA SER A 39 -13.28 -29.70 -4.55
C SER A 39 -14.08 -28.39 -4.53
N LEU A 40 -14.41 -27.87 -5.71
CA LEU A 40 -15.36 -26.77 -5.86
C LEU A 40 -16.80 -27.30 -5.77
N ARG A 41 -17.66 -26.52 -5.12
CA ARG A 41 -19.10 -26.79 -4.98
C ARG A 41 -19.86 -26.40 -6.26
N PRO A 42 -20.42 -27.37 -7.02
CA PRO A 42 -21.12 -27.10 -8.28
C PRO A 42 -22.34 -26.18 -8.15
N ASP A 43 -23.05 -26.27 -7.03
CA ASP A 43 -24.20 -25.45 -6.67
C ASP A 43 -23.84 -23.95 -6.62
N ILE A 44 -22.71 -23.61 -5.99
CA ILE A 44 -22.24 -22.22 -5.88
C ILE A 44 -21.85 -21.70 -7.26
N VAL A 45 -21.08 -22.47 -8.04
CA VAL A 45 -20.61 -22.06 -9.36
C VAL A 45 -21.80 -21.83 -10.30
N SER A 46 -22.76 -22.75 -10.32
CA SER A 46 -24.01 -22.59 -11.09
C SER A 46 -24.81 -21.37 -10.64
N GLY A 47 -24.92 -21.15 -9.32
CA GLY A 47 -25.60 -19.99 -8.75
C GLY A 47 -24.98 -18.67 -9.18
N LEU A 48 -23.64 -18.56 -9.12
CA LEU A 48 -22.90 -17.37 -9.55
C LEU A 48 -23.02 -17.13 -11.06
N MET A 49 -22.98 -18.18 -11.88
CA MET A 49 -23.17 -18.04 -13.33
C MET A 49 -24.55 -17.44 -13.65
N LYS A 50 -25.61 -18.02 -13.08
CA LYS A 50 -26.99 -17.52 -13.27
C LYS A 50 -27.14 -16.09 -12.76
N LEU A 51 -26.52 -15.77 -11.62
CA LEU A 51 -26.51 -14.42 -11.08
C LEU A 51 -25.91 -13.45 -12.10
N PHE A 52 -24.69 -13.71 -12.58
CA PHE A 52 -24.01 -12.80 -13.51
C PHE A 52 -24.68 -12.71 -14.88
N ASP A 53 -25.26 -13.79 -15.39
CA ASP A 53 -26.02 -13.75 -16.65
C ASP A 53 -27.22 -12.77 -16.55
N VAL A 54 -27.80 -12.61 -15.36
CA VAL A 54 -28.91 -11.70 -15.10
C VAL A 54 -28.45 -10.29 -14.72
N THR A 55 -27.41 -10.15 -13.91
CA THR A 55 -27.06 -8.88 -13.27
C THR A 55 -25.91 -8.14 -13.92
N ASN A 56 -24.94 -8.84 -14.51
CA ASN A 56 -23.68 -8.23 -14.94
C ASN A 56 -23.74 -7.80 -16.41
N GLU A 57 -23.68 -6.49 -16.67
CA GLU A 57 -23.78 -5.94 -18.04
C GLU A 57 -22.60 -6.32 -18.94
N LEU A 58 -21.40 -6.51 -18.35
CA LEU A 58 -20.24 -7.00 -19.09
C LEU A 58 -20.47 -8.45 -19.50
N VAL A 59 -20.96 -9.31 -18.60
CA VAL A 59 -21.29 -10.71 -18.92
C VAL A 59 -22.36 -10.78 -20.00
N LYS A 60 -23.43 -9.99 -19.92
CA LYS A 60 -24.44 -9.90 -21.00
C LYS A 60 -23.82 -9.50 -22.34
N SER A 61 -22.88 -8.55 -22.33
CA SER A 61 -22.14 -8.15 -23.52
C SER A 61 -21.29 -9.31 -24.07
N PHE A 62 -20.60 -10.06 -23.22
CA PHE A 62 -19.87 -11.27 -23.62
C PHE A 62 -20.80 -12.38 -24.15
N ARG A 63 -21.98 -12.58 -23.56
CA ARG A 63 -23.00 -13.52 -24.05
C ARG A 63 -23.57 -13.11 -25.40
N ARG A 64 -23.78 -11.81 -25.60
CA ARG A 64 -24.20 -11.26 -26.90
C ARG A 64 -23.13 -11.50 -27.96
N ILE A 65 -21.87 -11.19 -27.65
CA ILE A 65 -20.72 -11.48 -28.52
C ILE A 65 -20.66 -12.99 -28.83
N GLN A 66 -20.89 -13.88 -27.86
CA GLN A 66 -20.99 -15.32 -28.09
C GLN A 66 -22.10 -15.69 -29.10
N SER A 67 -23.29 -15.09 -28.98
CA SER A 67 -24.39 -15.35 -29.92
C SER A 67 -24.10 -14.87 -31.33
N GLU A 68 -23.37 -13.76 -31.47
CA GLU A 68 -22.95 -13.16 -32.74
C GLU A 68 -21.75 -13.90 -33.36
N LEU A 69 -20.86 -14.50 -32.53
CA LEU A 69 -19.71 -15.31 -32.96
C LEU A 69 -20.08 -16.66 -33.61
N ASN A 70 -21.33 -17.11 -33.48
CA ASN A 70 -21.83 -18.28 -34.19
C ASN A 70 -22.17 -17.98 -35.67
N ASP A 71 -22.12 -16.71 -36.08
CA ASP A 71 -22.23 -16.32 -37.48
C ASP A 71 -20.84 -16.40 -38.17
N PRO A 72 -20.64 -17.31 -39.13
CA PRO A 72 -19.36 -17.47 -39.84
C PRO A 72 -18.93 -16.23 -40.64
N ALA A 73 -19.79 -15.23 -40.83
CA ALA A 73 -19.46 -13.95 -41.46
C ALA A 73 -18.92 -12.87 -40.49
N LEU A 74 -19.11 -13.02 -39.18
CA LEU A 74 -18.81 -12.02 -38.14
C LEU A 74 -17.54 -12.38 -37.32
N ILE A 75 -16.41 -12.28 -38.02
CA ILE A 75 -15.09 -11.78 -37.56
C ILE A 75 -14.38 -12.40 -36.33
N ASN A 76 -13.07 -12.59 -36.53
CA ASN A 76 -12.03 -12.86 -35.54
C ASN A 76 -11.69 -11.63 -34.66
N LEU A 77 -12.00 -11.70 -33.36
CA LEU A 77 -11.55 -10.79 -32.30
C LEU A 77 -10.47 -11.47 -31.42
N ARG A 78 -9.38 -10.74 -31.10
CA ARG A 78 -8.32 -11.26 -30.23
C ARG A 78 -8.12 -10.35 -29.02
N LEU A 79 -8.29 -10.91 -27.83
CA LEU A 79 -7.99 -10.24 -26.56
C LEU A 79 -6.61 -10.66 -26.07
N ARG A 80 -5.67 -9.71 -26.00
CA ARG A 80 -4.30 -9.96 -25.53
C ARG A 80 -4.07 -9.17 -24.25
N ILE A 81 -3.99 -9.88 -23.13
CA ILE A 81 -3.33 -9.36 -21.93
C ILE A 81 -1.83 -9.39 -22.20
N VAL A 82 -1.18 -8.23 -22.19
CA VAL A 82 0.26 -8.09 -22.42
C VAL A 82 0.94 -7.80 -21.08
N GLY A 83 1.92 -8.62 -20.72
CA GLY A 83 2.92 -8.29 -19.72
C GLY A 83 4.17 -7.71 -20.40
N ALA A 84 4.60 -6.56 -19.89
CA ALA A 84 5.89 -5.87 -20.01
C ALA A 84 6.34 -5.23 -21.34
N ARG A 85 6.82 -3.97 -21.24
CA ARG A 85 8.10 -3.45 -21.78
C ARG A 85 8.65 -2.32 -20.91
N ASP A 86 9.99 -2.31 -20.81
CA ASP A 86 10.82 -1.27 -20.21
C ASP A 86 10.68 0.07 -20.94
N THR A 87 10.28 1.12 -20.21
CA THR A 87 10.88 2.46 -20.26
C THR A 87 10.26 3.35 -19.18
N THR A 88 11.13 4.06 -18.44
CA THR A 88 10.84 5.16 -17.50
C THR A 88 10.27 4.83 -16.12
N SER A 89 11.19 4.54 -15.21
CA SER A 89 11.23 4.96 -13.80
C SER A 89 10.04 5.74 -13.25
N ARG A 90 9.15 5.09 -12.50
CA ARG A 90 8.52 5.67 -11.30
C ARG A 90 8.50 4.60 -10.21
N GLN A 91 9.55 4.60 -9.38
CA GLN A 91 9.54 3.93 -8.07
C GLN A 91 8.30 4.41 -7.32
N TYR A 92 7.38 3.51 -6.97
CA TYR A 92 6.60 3.48 -5.71
C TYR A 92 5.47 2.45 -5.83
N GLU A 93 5.78 1.18 -6.10
CA GLU A 93 4.76 0.13 -6.02
C GLU A 93 5.40 -1.26 -5.98
N LEU A 94 5.68 -1.76 -4.77
CA LEU A 94 5.73 -3.20 -4.51
C LEU A 94 5.41 -3.44 -3.01
N PRO A 95 4.25 -4.01 -2.66
CA PRO A 95 4.07 -4.65 -1.36
C PRO A 95 4.83 -5.98 -1.34
N THR A 96 5.64 -6.22 -0.31
CA THR A 96 6.24 -7.52 -0.01
C THR A 96 5.28 -8.28 0.91
N GLY A 97 4.39 -9.09 0.34
CA GLY A 97 3.46 -9.94 1.08
C GLY A 97 3.17 -11.21 0.30
N SER A 98 3.58 -12.35 0.84
CA SER A 98 3.43 -13.67 0.24
C SER A 98 2.07 -14.27 0.61
N GLU A 99 0.99 -13.92 -0.09
CA GLU A 99 -0.30 -14.61 0.07
C GLU A 99 -0.98 -14.91 -1.28
N LEU A 100 -0.99 -16.21 -1.61
CA LEU A 100 -1.88 -16.98 -2.50
C LEU A 100 -1.72 -16.94 -4.04
N ALA A 101 -0.92 -17.91 -4.50
CA ALA A 101 -1.10 -18.92 -5.56
C ALA A 101 -2.10 -18.72 -6.74
N GLY A 102 -1.54 -18.84 -7.95
CA GLY A 102 -2.18 -19.42 -9.14
C GLY A 102 -1.11 -20.01 -10.05
N LEU A 103 -1.14 -21.32 -10.32
CA LEU A 103 -0.15 -22.03 -11.13
C LEU A 103 -0.31 -21.65 -12.61
N ILE A 104 0.61 -20.87 -13.15
CA ILE A 104 0.71 -20.56 -14.58
C ILE A 104 1.80 -21.47 -15.14
N PRO A 105 1.50 -22.40 -16.07
CA PRO A 105 2.54 -23.15 -16.76
C PRO A 105 3.29 -22.21 -17.71
N GLY A 106 4.55 -21.92 -17.38
CA GLY A 106 5.47 -21.10 -18.17
C GLY A 106 6.44 -20.35 -17.27
N ASP A 107 7.73 -20.49 -17.53
CA ASP A 107 8.84 -19.95 -16.73
C ASP A 107 8.72 -18.43 -16.49
N PHE A 108 8.83 -18.01 -15.23
CA PHE A 108 8.93 -16.59 -14.85
C PHE A 108 10.40 -16.18 -14.72
N LEU A 109 10.75 -15.06 -15.36
CA LEU A 109 11.80 -14.18 -14.87
C LEU A 109 11.16 -13.08 -13.99
N PRO A 110 11.82 -12.61 -12.92
CA PRO A 110 11.15 -11.92 -11.79
C PRO A 110 10.85 -10.42 -11.99
N ASP A 111 10.89 -9.88 -13.20
CA ASP A 111 10.78 -8.43 -13.41
C ASP A 111 9.49 -8.01 -14.14
N LYS A 112 8.72 -7.15 -13.45
CA LYS A 112 7.77 -6.15 -13.98
C LYS A 112 6.53 -6.67 -14.72
N GLU A 113 5.35 -6.55 -14.09
CA GLU A 113 4.07 -6.65 -14.81
C GLU A 113 3.08 -5.55 -14.37
N GLU A 114 3.03 -4.44 -15.11
CA GLU A 114 1.77 -3.69 -15.25
C GLU A 114 0.84 -4.49 -16.18
N ARG A 115 -0.44 -4.58 -15.82
CA ARG A 115 -1.44 -5.42 -16.51
C ARG A 115 -2.37 -4.56 -17.36
N ASP A 116 -2.29 -4.71 -18.68
CA ASP A 116 -3.26 -4.10 -19.60
C ASP A 116 -4.02 -5.15 -20.40
N ILE A 117 -5.23 -4.79 -20.81
CA ILE A 117 -6.07 -5.58 -21.72
C ILE A 117 -6.02 -4.90 -23.09
N ILE A 118 -5.59 -5.60 -24.14
CA ILE A 118 -5.62 -5.07 -25.52
C ILE A 118 -6.66 -5.84 -26.34
N ILE A 119 -7.52 -5.11 -27.05
CA ILE A 119 -8.58 -5.61 -27.95
C ILE A 119 -8.21 -5.23 -29.38
N ASP A 120 -8.18 -6.18 -30.31
CA ASP A 120 -7.94 -5.92 -31.74
C ASP A 120 -9.25 -5.86 -32.53
N HIS A 121 -9.63 -4.70 -33.08
CA HIS A 121 -10.80 -4.52 -33.93
C HIS A 121 -10.37 -4.19 -35.38
N ARG A 122 -10.77 -5.00 -36.36
CA ARG A 122 -10.24 -4.95 -37.74
C ARG A 122 -10.42 -3.59 -38.46
N SER A 123 -11.36 -2.73 -38.04
CA SER A 123 -11.57 -1.39 -38.62
C SER A 123 -10.84 -0.26 -37.89
N GLU A 124 -10.40 -0.49 -36.64
CA GLU A 124 -9.89 0.57 -35.74
C GLU A 124 -8.54 0.22 -35.08
N GLY A 125 -8.01 -0.97 -35.33
CA GLY A 125 -6.74 -1.44 -34.79
C GLY A 125 -6.80 -1.93 -33.34
N LEU A 126 -5.62 -2.03 -32.71
CA LEU A 126 -5.46 -2.45 -31.32
C LEU A 126 -5.89 -1.31 -30.37
N LYS A 127 -6.97 -1.53 -29.61
CA LYS A 127 -7.40 -0.67 -28.51
C LYS A 127 -6.88 -1.21 -27.18
N ARG A 128 -6.24 -0.36 -26.38
CA ARG A 128 -5.73 -0.69 -25.04
C ARG A 128 -6.73 -0.22 -23.98
N ILE A 129 -7.10 -1.12 -23.09
CA ILE A 129 -7.78 -0.85 -21.83
C ILE A 129 -6.69 -0.98 -20.76
N THR A 130 -6.27 0.17 -20.24
CA THR A 130 -5.26 0.27 -19.18
C THR A 130 -5.86 -0.11 -17.82
N SER A 131 -5.00 -0.38 -16.83
CA SER A 131 -5.42 -0.65 -15.45
C SER A 131 -6.25 0.48 -14.80
N VAL A 132 -6.20 1.69 -15.37
CA VAL A 132 -6.94 2.87 -14.91
C VAL A 132 -8.31 3.02 -15.56
N HIS A 133 -8.69 2.13 -16.49
CA HIS A 133 -10.02 2.13 -17.09
C HIS A 133 -11.11 1.77 -16.07
N PRO A 134 -12.24 2.52 -15.99
CA PRO A 134 -13.29 2.27 -14.99
C PRO A 134 -13.83 0.84 -14.97
N LYS A 135 -13.92 0.20 -16.14
CA LYS A 135 -14.33 -1.21 -16.28
C LYS A 135 -13.24 -2.24 -16.01
N PHE A 136 -11.99 -1.85 -15.77
CA PHE A 136 -10.88 -2.78 -15.55
C PHE A 136 -11.13 -3.69 -14.35
N ASP A 137 -11.54 -3.10 -13.22
CA ASP A 137 -11.82 -3.85 -11.99
C ASP A 137 -12.99 -4.81 -12.16
N ALA A 138 -14.06 -4.40 -12.86
CA ALA A 138 -15.21 -5.26 -13.11
C ALA A 138 -14.91 -6.42 -14.07
N LEU A 139 -13.98 -6.23 -15.01
CA LEU A 139 -13.50 -7.29 -15.90
C LEU A 139 -12.59 -8.29 -15.17
N HIS A 140 -11.83 -7.83 -14.18
CA HIS A 140 -10.87 -8.65 -13.44
C HIS A 140 -11.48 -9.32 -12.21
N PHE A 141 -12.40 -8.64 -11.51
CA PHE A 141 -13.06 -9.10 -10.29
C PHE A 141 -14.59 -9.13 -10.42
N PRO A 142 -15.18 -9.93 -11.34
CA PRO A 142 -16.63 -9.96 -11.58
C PRO A 142 -17.48 -10.25 -10.33
N VAL A 143 -16.93 -10.96 -9.34
CA VAL A 143 -17.61 -11.27 -8.07
C VAL A 143 -17.70 -10.05 -7.16
N LEU A 144 -16.72 -9.15 -7.19
CA LEU A 144 -16.74 -7.91 -6.42
C LEU A 144 -17.60 -6.82 -7.09
N PHE A 145 -17.76 -6.91 -8.42
CA PHE A 145 -18.55 -5.98 -9.24
C PHE A 145 -19.69 -6.75 -9.94
N PRO A 146 -20.68 -7.27 -9.20
CA PRO A 146 -21.69 -8.20 -9.72
C PRO A 146 -22.60 -7.60 -10.80
N TYR A 147 -22.63 -6.27 -10.92
CA TYR A 147 -23.39 -5.55 -11.96
C TYR A 147 -22.52 -5.12 -13.15
N GLY A 148 -21.20 -5.36 -13.10
CA GLY A 148 -20.27 -4.80 -14.09
C GLY A 148 -20.12 -3.28 -13.95
N GLU A 149 -20.35 -2.76 -12.75
CA GLU A 149 -20.24 -1.34 -12.41
C GLU A 149 -18.81 -0.83 -12.57
N ASP A 150 -18.67 0.48 -12.72
CA ASP A 150 -17.34 1.10 -12.77
C ASP A 150 -16.68 0.97 -11.41
N GLY A 151 -15.40 0.55 -11.40
CA GLY A 151 -14.56 0.64 -10.22
C GLY A 151 -14.11 2.08 -10.02
N PHE A 152 -12.89 2.37 -10.45
CA PHE A 152 -12.35 3.72 -10.39
C PHE A 152 -13.08 4.68 -11.37
N HIS A 153 -13.60 5.82 -10.88
CA HIS A 153 -14.19 6.86 -11.71
C HIS A 153 -13.67 8.25 -11.34
N GLY A 154 -13.46 9.12 -12.35
CA GLY A 154 -12.98 10.50 -12.14
C GLY A 154 -13.99 11.44 -11.46
N ASN A 155 -15.25 11.02 -11.34
CA ASN A 155 -16.34 11.85 -10.83
C ASN A 155 -16.49 11.82 -9.30
N VAL A 156 -15.39 11.76 -8.54
CA VAL A 156 -15.47 11.98 -7.08
C VAL A 156 -15.85 13.44 -6.87
N PRO A 157 -16.99 13.76 -6.22
CA PRO A 157 -17.43 15.14 -6.06
C PRO A 157 -16.37 15.95 -5.31
N GLY A 158 -15.69 16.85 -6.02
CA GLY A 158 -14.74 17.79 -5.45
C GLY A 158 -15.46 19.00 -4.88
N LYS A 159 -14.90 19.60 -3.83
CA LYS A 159 -15.30 20.91 -3.33
C LYS A 159 -14.36 21.95 -3.93
N SER A 160 -14.90 23.00 -4.55
CA SER A 160 -14.11 24.18 -4.94
C SER A 160 -14.23 25.24 -3.86
N PHE A 161 -13.15 25.96 -3.60
CA PHE A 161 -13.16 27.11 -2.71
C PHE A 161 -13.09 28.40 -3.54
N PRO A 162 -13.68 29.52 -3.10
CA PRO A 162 -13.71 30.76 -3.88
C PRO A 162 -12.32 31.28 -4.31
N SER A 163 -11.29 30.91 -3.56
CA SER A 163 -9.88 31.26 -3.81
C SER A 163 -9.14 30.29 -4.75
N ASN A 164 -9.75 29.16 -5.14
CA ASN A 164 -9.08 28.14 -5.94
C ASN A 164 -10.09 27.37 -6.83
N GLN A 165 -9.97 27.49 -8.16
CA GLN A 165 -10.82 26.79 -9.13
C GLN A 165 -10.56 25.27 -9.22
N SER A 166 -9.59 24.74 -8.47
CA SER A 166 -9.29 23.31 -8.41
C SER A 166 -10.37 22.54 -7.65
N THR A 167 -10.85 21.44 -8.24
CA THR A 167 -11.79 20.48 -7.64
C THR A 167 -11.08 19.38 -6.85
N ASP A 168 -9.81 19.56 -6.51
CA ASP A 168 -9.00 18.52 -5.87
C ASP A 168 -9.24 18.43 -4.36
N TRP A 169 -10.17 19.21 -3.80
CA TRP A 169 -10.53 19.09 -2.38
C TRP A 169 -11.69 18.15 -2.20
N ILE A 170 -11.62 17.31 -1.17
CA ILE A 170 -12.72 16.44 -0.78
C ILE A 170 -13.11 16.74 0.67
N GLU A 171 -14.41 16.62 0.94
CA GLU A 171 -14.99 16.73 2.26
C GLU A 171 -15.09 15.34 2.88
N ILE A 172 -14.51 15.17 4.07
CA ILE A 172 -14.55 13.91 4.81
C ILE A 172 -15.88 13.86 5.59
N PRO A 173 -16.62 12.74 5.54
CA PRO A 173 -17.87 12.59 6.29
C PRO A 173 -17.70 12.88 7.79
N GLU A 174 -18.67 13.59 8.38
CA GLU A 174 -18.65 13.93 9.82
C GLU A 174 -18.49 12.72 10.74
N SER A 175 -19.04 11.56 10.36
CA SER A 175 -18.91 10.32 11.12
C SER A 175 -17.47 9.78 11.22
N LEU A 176 -16.57 10.21 10.32
CA LEU A 176 -15.16 9.83 10.33
C LEU A 176 -14.27 10.89 10.99
N LEU A 177 -14.78 12.09 11.23
CA LEU A 177 -14.00 13.19 11.81
C LEU A 177 -13.93 13.11 13.33
N LEU A 178 -12.78 13.45 13.87
CA LEU A 178 -12.59 13.63 15.31
C LEU A 178 -12.96 15.05 15.73
N PRO A 179 -13.53 15.23 16.93
CA PRO A 179 -13.78 16.54 17.49
C PRO A 179 -12.44 17.24 17.76
N SER A 180 -12.35 18.50 17.37
CA SER A 180 -11.06 19.18 17.29
C SER A 180 -10.83 20.19 18.41
N SER A 181 -11.51 20.00 19.54
CA SER A 181 -11.31 20.83 20.74
C SER A 181 -10.02 20.44 21.45
N GLY A 182 -9.10 21.38 21.63
CA GLY A 182 -7.88 21.20 22.42
C GLY A 182 -6.64 20.84 21.60
N ASN A 183 -5.71 20.09 22.20
CA ASN A 183 -4.43 19.74 21.56
C ASN A 183 -4.63 18.61 20.51
N PRO A 184 -4.33 18.86 19.22
CA PRO A 184 -4.55 17.88 18.16
C PRO A 184 -3.85 16.53 18.36
N ILE A 185 -2.60 16.57 18.84
CA ILE A 185 -1.80 15.37 19.05
C ILE A 185 -2.40 14.55 20.17
N HIS A 186 -2.77 15.17 21.28
CA HIS A 186 -3.47 14.49 22.36
C HIS A 186 -4.78 13.87 21.88
N THR A 187 -5.59 14.60 21.10
CA THR A 187 -6.88 14.10 20.60
C THR A 187 -6.72 12.88 19.71
N ILE A 188 -5.79 12.90 18.74
CA ILE A 188 -5.58 11.75 17.86
C ILE A 188 -4.97 10.57 18.64
N THR A 189 -4.05 10.81 19.57
CA THR A 189 -3.42 9.74 20.34
C THR A 189 -4.39 9.09 21.32
N SER A 190 -5.20 9.87 22.05
CA SER A 190 -6.20 9.32 22.98
C SER A 190 -7.31 8.56 22.26
N THR A 191 -7.64 8.95 21.02
CA THR A 191 -8.66 8.27 20.22
C THR A 191 -8.14 6.96 19.64
N VAL A 192 -6.94 6.96 19.05
CA VAL A 192 -6.36 5.73 18.46
C VAL A 192 -5.89 4.78 19.54
N TYR A 193 -5.36 5.30 20.64
CA TYR A 193 -4.85 4.52 21.78
C TYR A 193 -5.67 4.81 23.05
N PRO A 194 -6.93 4.33 23.14
CA PRO A 194 -7.74 4.49 24.34
C PRO A 194 -7.15 3.67 25.50
N ASP A 195 -7.26 4.18 26.72
CA ASP A 195 -6.75 3.53 27.94
C ASP A 195 -5.25 3.20 27.87
N PHE A 196 -4.48 4.05 27.20
CA PHE A 196 -3.06 3.80 26.94
C PHE A 196 -2.26 3.53 28.22
N ALA A 197 -2.54 4.27 29.30
CA ALA A 197 -1.86 4.12 30.59
C ALA A 197 -1.97 2.70 31.17
N GLN A 198 -3.07 1.98 30.90
CA GLN A 198 -3.26 0.60 31.35
C GLN A 198 -2.81 -0.42 30.29
N ARG A 199 -2.82 -0.05 29.01
CA ARG A 199 -2.66 -0.99 27.88
C ARG A 199 -1.34 -0.88 27.12
N PHE A 200 -0.44 0.03 27.50
CA PHE A 200 0.83 0.26 26.79
C PHE A 200 1.76 -0.97 26.69
N HIS A 201 1.55 -2.01 27.50
CA HIS A 201 2.31 -3.27 27.47
C HIS A 201 1.55 -4.41 26.76
N ASN A 202 0.34 -4.17 26.27
CA ASN A 202 -0.47 -5.18 25.59
C ASN A 202 -0.13 -5.24 24.09
N VAL A 203 0.41 -6.37 23.65
CA VAL A 203 0.87 -6.57 22.27
C VAL A 203 -0.28 -6.46 21.26
N SER A 204 -1.37 -7.21 21.44
CA SER A 204 -2.50 -7.22 20.50
C SER A 204 -3.08 -5.82 20.33
N TYR A 205 -3.27 -5.12 21.45
CA TYR A 205 -3.75 -3.74 21.48
C TYR A 205 -2.91 -2.81 20.61
N LEU A 206 -1.58 -2.89 20.71
CA LEU A 206 -0.66 -2.05 19.95
C LEU A 206 -0.52 -2.50 18.49
N THR A 207 -0.54 -3.81 18.20
CA THR A 207 -0.38 -4.33 16.82
C THR A 207 -1.51 -3.87 15.91
N GLU A 208 -2.73 -3.85 16.42
CA GLU A 208 -3.95 -3.57 15.65
C GLU A 208 -4.11 -2.10 15.24
N ARG A 209 -3.26 -1.21 15.77
CA ARG A 209 -3.49 0.24 15.76
C ARG A 209 -2.27 1.01 15.26
N SER A 210 -2.51 2.12 14.57
CA SER A 210 -1.47 3.08 14.22
C SER A 210 -2.07 4.45 13.91
N ILE A 211 -1.29 5.49 14.15
CA ILE A 211 -1.54 6.82 13.58
C ILE A 211 -0.76 6.91 12.27
N ILE A 212 -1.35 7.51 11.23
CA ILE A 212 -0.68 7.77 9.96
C ILE A 212 -0.78 9.23 9.58
N THR A 213 0.29 9.77 9.01
CA THR A 213 0.40 11.19 8.66
C THR A 213 1.32 11.39 7.44
N PRO A 214 1.25 12.51 6.69
CA PRO A 214 2.02 12.65 5.45
C PRO A 214 3.54 12.76 5.66
N THR A 215 4.01 13.36 6.75
CA THR A 215 5.43 13.73 6.92
C THR A 215 6.12 13.01 8.08
N ASN A 216 7.44 12.80 7.98
CA ASN A 216 8.22 12.22 9.08
C ASN A 216 8.29 13.15 10.30
N ALA A 217 8.23 14.48 10.12
CA ALA A 217 8.26 15.42 11.23
C ALA A 217 7.08 15.21 12.18
N ASN A 218 5.86 15.08 11.65
CA ASN A 218 4.68 14.78 12.46
C ASN A 218 4.72 13.37 13.07
N VAL A 219 5.30 12.39 12.37
CA VAL A 219 5.55 11.04 12.93
C VAL A 219 6.45 11.13 14.16
N THR A 220 7.54 11.89 14.10
CA THR A 220 8.45 12.09 15.23
C THR A 220 7.73 12.74 16.40
N GLU A 221 6.97 13.81 16.14
CA GLU A 221 6.23 14.54 17.17
C GLU A 221 5.23 13.65 17.93
N ILE A 222 4.40 12.89 17.19
CA ILE A 222 3.41 11.97 17.78
C ILE A 222 4.09 10.84 18.56
N ASN A 223 5.14 10.25 17.98
CA ASN A 223 5.86 9.16 18.65
C ASN A 223 6.55 9.64 19.95
N SER A 224 7.12 10.84 19.96
CA SER A 224 7.71 11.46 21.16
C SER A 224 6.65 11.71 22.23
N HIS A 225 5.47 12.21 21.84
CA HIS A 225 4.33 12.36 22.76
C HIS A 225 3.93 11.01 23.37
N MET A 226 3.76 9.97 22.56
CA MET A 226 3.39 8.63 23.04
C MET A 226 4.45 8.02 23.95
N LEU A 227 5.74 8.20 23.66
CA LEU A 227 6.84 7.72 24.52
C LEU A 227 6.83 8.41 25.90
N ALA A 228 6.50 9.71 25.93
CA ALA A 228 6.41 10.47 27.18
C ALA A 228 5.34 9.91 28.12
N LEU A 229 4.25 9.35 27.58
CA LEU A 229 3.16 8.73 28.35
C LEU A 229 3.53 7.37 28.98
N ILE A 230 4.58 6.70 28.50
CA ILE A 230 5.03 5.43 29.10
C ILE A 230 5.75 5.71 30.43
N PRO A 231 5.42 5.01 31.53
CA PRO A 231 6.13 5.18 32.81
C PRO A 231 7.63 4.91 32.73
N GLY A 232 8.39 5.56 33.61
CA GLY A 232 9.84 5.38 33.74
C GLY A 232 10.68 6.30 32.86
N MET A 233 11.99 6.29 33.10
CA MET A 233 12.96 7.11 32.36
C MET A 233 13.31 6.48 31.02
N PRO A 234 13.39 7.27 29.92
CA PRO A 234 13.89 6.76 28.66
C PRO A 234 15.37 6.42 28.75
N ARG A 235 15.79 5.42 27.94
CA ARG A 235 17.19 5.19 27.63
C ARG A 235 17.51 5.83 26.29
N THR A 236 18.46 6.75 26.32
CA THR A 236 18.95 7.47 25.14
C THR A 236 20.11 6.73 24.49
N TYR A 237 20.08 6.65 23.16
CA TYR A 237 21.14 6.06 22.35
C TYR A 237 21.62 7.06 21.30
N PHE A 238 22.88 7.49 21.42
CA PHE A 238 23.55 8.31 20.40
C PHE A 238 24.17 7.43 19.32
N SER A 239 24.20 7.91 18.08
CA SER A 239 24.87 7.25 16.97
C SER A 239 26.37 7.51 17.00
N GLY A 240 27.14 6.66 16.32
CA GLY A 240 28.52 6.95 15.94
C GLY A 240 28.55 7.30 14.46
N ASP A 241 28.81 8.57 14.14
CA ASP A 241 28.79 9.08 12.78
C ASP A 241 30.22 9.30 12.28
N SER A 242 30.49 8.88 11.05
CA SER A 242 31.77 9.08 10.39
C SER A 242 31.56 9.23 8.90
N LEU A 243 32.53 9.80 8.19
CA LEU A 243 32.50 9.86 6.73
C LEU A 243 33.08 8.58 6.12
N HIS A 244 32.64 8.23 4.91
CA HIS A 244 33.36 7.27 4.09
C HIS A 244 34.54 8.00 3.44
N THR A 245 35.75 7.62 3.83
CA THR A 245 36.98 8.13 3.26
C THR A 245 37.51 7.19 2.19
N ASP A 246 37.33 7.54 0.92
CA ASP A 246 38.12 7.02 -0.21
C ASP A 246 39.25 7.99 -0.61
N ALA A 247 39.41 9.08 0.17
CA ALA A 247 40.32 10.18 -0.11
C ALA A 247 41.73 9.95 0.44
N SER A 248 42.72 10.53 -0.25
CA SER A 248 44.14 10.57 0.12
C SER A 248 44.43 11.37 1.40
N ASP A 249 43.45 12.15 1.90
CA ASP A 249 43.60 13.08 3.02
C ASP A 249 42.29 13.12 3.87
N PRO A 250 42.16 12.24 4.88
CA PRO A 250 40.99 12.18 5.76
C PRO A 250 40.87 13.39 6.70
N ASP A 251 41.98 14.01 7.09
CA ASP A 251 42.02 15.10 8.05
C ASP A 251 41.34 16.37 7.50
N ARG A 252 41.45 16.61 6.18
CA ARG A 252 40.77 17.73 5.53
C ARG A 252 39.25 17.60 5.54
N LEU A 253 38.71 16.41 5.31
CA LEU A 253 37.26 16.16 5.31
C LEU A 253 36.66 16.30 6.72
N GLU A 254 37.37 15.85 7.75
CA GLU A 254 36.95 16.03 9.14
C GLU A 254 36.95 17.51 9.56
N ALA A 255 37.88 18.32 9.05
CA ALA A 255 37.89 19.76 9.27
C ALA A 255 36.74 20.48 8.53
N GLU A 256 36.38 20.03 7.33
CA GLU A 256 35.28 20.61 6.54
C GLU A 256 33.89 20.22 7.08
N TYR A 257 33.76 19.03 7.70
CA TYR A 257 32.49 18.50 8.21
C TYR A 257 32.62 17.96 9.64
N PRO A 258 32.47 18.81 10.68
CA PRO A 258 32.61 18.39 12.06
C PRO A 258 31.52 17.39 12.49
N THR A 259 31.81 16.58 13.52
CA THR A 259 30.91 15.51 13.97
C THR A 259 29.55 16.05 14.44
N GLU A 260 29.53 17.23 15.07
CA GLU A 260 28.31 17.91 15.51
C GLU A 260 27.39 18.24 14.33
N PHE A 261 27.99 18.62 13.21
CA PHE A 261 27.24 18.84 11.97
C PHE A 261 26.67 17.53 11.44
N LEU A 262 27.46 16.45 11.39
CA LEU A 262 26.98 15.13 10.94
C LEU A 262 25.82 14.62 11.82
N ASN A 263 25.92 14.80 13.13
CA ASN A 263 24.90 14.43 14.11
C ASN A 263 23.58 15.19 13.92
N SER A 264 23.61 16.39 13.33
CA SER A 264 22.42 17.20 13.03
C SER A 264 21.67 16.72 11.78
N LEU A 265 22.27 15.87 10.95
CA LEU A 265 21.69 15.43 9.68
C LEU A 265 20.68 14.29 9.87
N SER A 266 19.51 14.45 9.25
CA SER A 266 18.45 13.44 9.17
C SER A 266 18.27 12.94 7.73
N PHE A 267 18.11 11.61 7.59
CA PHE A 267 18.02 10.95 6.29
C PHE A 267 16.89 9.93 6.25
N ASN A 268 16.22 9.84 5.10
CA ASN A 268 15.16 8.87 4.89
C ASN A 268 15.67 7.43 5.00
N GLY A 269 15.04 6.62 5.85
CA GLY A 269 15.42 5.22 6.04
C GLY A 269 16.71 5.00 6.84
N CYS A 270 17.28 6.07 7.41
CA CYS A 270 18.35 6.00 8.40
C CYS A 270 17.77 6.40 9.78
N PRO A 271 18.15 5.73 10.88
CA PRO A 271 17.82 6.21 12.22
C PRO A 271 18.44 7.59 12.51
N GLU A 272 17.77 8.33 13.40
CA GLU A 272 18.26 9.61 13.93
C GLU A 272 19.54 9.42 14.76
N HIS A 273 20.30 10.51 14.91
CA HIS A 273 21.49 10.52 15.77
C HIS A 273 21.14 10.13 17.21
N GLN A 274 20.10 10.77 17.77
CA GLN A 274 19.59 10.47 19.10
C GLN A 274 18.29 9.67 19.00
N ILE A 275 18.21 8.54 19.70
CA ILE A 275 16.98 7.76 19.84
C ILE A 275 16.68 7.54 21.33
N ASP A 276 15.50 7.96 21.75
CA ASP A 276 14.97 7.69 23.09
C ASP A 276 13.99 6.52 23.04
N LEU A 277 14.21 5.52 23.90
CA LEU A 277 13.38 4.32 23.99
C LEU A 277 13.01 3.99 25.43
N LYS A 278 11.86 3.34 25.62
CA LYS A 278 11.41 2.78 26.90
C LYS A 278 11.02 1.32 26.71
N VAL A 279 11.10 0.53 27.78
CA VAL A 279 10.58 -0.84 27.78
C VAL A 279 9.08 -0.78 27.49
N PHE A 280 8.58 -1.78 26.75
CA PHE A 280 7.23 -1.89 26.18
C PHE A 280 6.89 -0.93 25.03
N ALA A 281 7.76 0.02 24.67
CA ALA A 281 7.54 0.82 23.48
C ALA A 281 7.58 -0.05 22.20
N PRO A 282 6.63 0.11 21.26
CA PRO A 282 6.68 -0.51 19.95
C PRO A 282 7.70 0.24 19.08
N ILE A 283 8.60 -0.52 18.49
CA ILE A 283 9.61 -0.07 17.53
C ILE A 283 9.44 -0.80 16.20
N MET A 284 9.93 -0.23 15.12
CA MET A 284 9.91 -0.79 13.78
C MET A 284 11.33 -0.86 13.23
N LEU A 285 11.69 -2.00 12.63
CA LEU A 285 12.97 -2.16 11.93
C LEU A 285 13.02 -1.32 10.66
N LEU A 286 14.17 -0.71 10.40
CA LEU A 286 14.44 0.13 9.23
C LEU A 286 15.22 -0.60 8.13
N ARG A 287 15.75 -1.79 8.44
CA ARG A 287 16.57 -2.61 7.52
C ARG A 287 16.23 -4.08 7.65
N ASN A 288 16.47 -4.80 6.57
CA ASN A 288 16.49 -6.26 6.60
C ASN A 288 17.76 -6.70 7.33
N LEU A 289 17.59 -7.36 8.48
CA LEU A 289 18.70 -7.93 9.25
C LEU A 289 18.80 -9.44 9.01
N ASN A 290 17.66 -10.11 9.08
CA ASN A 290 17.56 -11.54 8.80
C ASN A 290 16.12 -11.90 8.42
N PRO A 291 15.78 -11.85 7.11
CA PRO A 291 14.43 -12.15 6.63
C PRO A 291 13.95 -13.56 6.97
N SER A 292 14.86 -14.55 7.02
CA SER A 292 14.52 -15.96 7.30
C SER A 292 13.89 -16.17 8.68
N ILE A 293 14.08 -15.23 9.61
CA ILE A 293 13.51 -15.26 10.97
C ILE A 293 12.55 -14.09 11.24
N GLY A 294 12.10 -13.40 10.19
CA GLY A 294 11.13 -12.30 10.29
C GLY A 294 11.71 -10.92 10.59
N LEU A 295 13.04 -10.74 10.56
CA LEU A 295 13.69 -9.44 10.79
C LEU A 295 13.87 -8.68 9.47
N CYS A 296 12.75 -8.22 8.93
CA CYS A 296 12.65 -7.40 7.72
C CYS A 296 12.44 -5.92 8.07
N ASN A 297 12.69 -5.04 7.10
CA ASN A 297 12.27 -3.65 7.15
C ASN A 297 10.75 -3.58 7.32
N GLY A 298 10.28 -2.78 8.27
CA GLY A 298 8.87 -2.69 8.62
C GLY A 298 8.41 -3.65 9.72
N THR A 299 9.20 -4.68 10.09
CA THR A 299 8.84 -5.57 11.21
C THR A 299 8.69 -4.76 12.49
N ARG A 300 7.52 -4.88 13.14
CA ARG A 300 7.20 -4.24 14.41
C ARG A 300 7.57 -5.15 15.58
N LEU A 301 8.23 -4.57 16.58
CA LEU A 301 8.74 -5.24 17.77
C LEU A 301 8.27 -4.48 19.00
N MET A 302 7.89 -5.17 20.06
CA MET A 302 7.75 -4.58 21.39
C MET A 302 9.08 -4.68 22.11
N VAL A 303 9.59 -3.57 22.64
CA VAL A 303 10.83 -3.56 23.43
C VAL A 303 10.63 -4.34 24.73
N LEU A 304 11.45 -5.35 24.98
CA LEU A 304 11.46 -6.12 26.23
C LEU A 304 12.62 -5.73 27.16
N TYR A 305 13.76 -5.38 26.57
CA TYR A 305 14.94 -4.96 27.33
C TYR A 305 15.82 -4.04 26.49
N LEU A 306 16.34 -3.00 27.14
CA LEU A 306 17.20 -1.99 26.54
C LEU A 306 18.60 -2.16 27.11
N GLY A 307 19.49 -2.87 26.40
CA GLY A 307 20.88 -3.08 26.77
C GLY A 307 21.82 -2.04 26.16
N HIS A 308 23.10 -2.09 26.51
CA HIS A 308 24.11 -1.19 25.93
C HIS A 308 24.40 -1.50 24.45
N TYR A 309 24.57 -2.78 24.13
CA TYR A 309 24.95 -3.24 22.78
C TYR A 309 23.79 -3.82 21.97
N VAL A 310 22.73 -4.26 22.65
CA VAL A 310 21.57 -4.91 22.02
C VAL A 310 20.26 -4.41 22.61
N ILE A 311 19.23 -4.34 21.77
CA ILE A 311 17.83 -4.20 22.19
C ILE A 311 17.19 -5.59 22.06
N LYS A 312 16.57 -6.08 23.13
CA LYS A 312 15.75 -7.29 23.06
C LYS A 312 14.32 -6.89 22.77
N GLY A 313 13.74 -7.43 21.71
CA GLY A 313 12.37 -7.15 21.31
C GLY A 313 11.59 -8.42 21.00
N MET A 314 10.28 -8.33 21.03
CA MET A 314 9.36 -9.40 20.63
C MET A 314 8.60 -8.99 19.38
N ILE A 315 8.61 -9.83 18.35
CA ILE A 315 7.87 -9.59 17.10
C ILE A 315 6.37 -9.57 17.38
N MET A 316 5.68 -8.53 16.91
CA MET A 316 4.29 -8.24 17.27
C MET A 316 3.25 -8.73 16.25
N GLY A 317 3.68 -9.23 15.09
CA GLY A 317 2.78 -9.66 14.01
C GLY A 317 3.46 -10.51 12.94
N GLY A 318 2.65 -10.99 11.98
CA GLY A 318 3.10 -11.89 10.92
C GLY A 318 3.43 -13.31 11.41
N THR A 319 4.06 -14.11 10.55
CA THR A 319 4.37 -15.53 10.79
C THR A 319 5.27 -15.77 12.02
N PHE A 320 6.04 -14.77 12.42
CA PHE A 320 6.99 -14.86 13.55
C PHE A 320 6.49 -14.18 14.83
N ASN A 321 5.18 -13.89 14.93
CA ASN A 321 4.58 -13.25 16.11
C ASN A 321 4.96 -13.97 17.42
N GLY A 322 5.26 -13.20 18.47
CA GLY A 322 5.69 -13.69 19.78
C GLY A 322 7.16 -14.11 19.88
N LYS A 323 7.88 -14.23 18.75
CA LYS A 323 9.30 -14.59 18.77
C LYS A 323 10.15 -13.45 19.34
N THR A 324 10.99 -13.79 20.31
CA THR A 324 11.94 -12.85 20.92
C THR A 324 13.26 -12.83 20.13
N VAL A 325 13.78 -11.64 19.90
CA VAL A 325 14.96 -11.38 19.06
C VAL A 325 15.86 -10.32 19.70
N ALA A 326 17.14 -10.31 19.32
CA ALA A 326 18.10 -9.28 19.71
C ALA A 326 18.47 -8.43 18.49
N ILE A 327 18.36 -7.12 18.63
CA ILE A 327 18.68 -6.14 17.59
C ILE A 327 20.00 -5.45 17.97
N PRO A 328 21.09 -5.68 17.21
CA PRO A 328 22.36 -4.99 17.42
C PRO A 328 22.35 -3.63 16.73
N ARG A 329 23.35 -2.80 17.06
CA ARG A 329 23.70 -1.64 16.24
C ARG A 329 24.32 -2.12 14.92
N ILE A 330 24.00 -1.44 13.83
CA ILE A 330 24.60 -1.68 12.52
C ILE A 330 25.18 -0.37 11.98
N VAL A 331 26.10 -0.47 11.02
CA VAL A 331 26.56 0.70 10.26
C VAL A 331 25.66 0.86 9.03
N LEU A 332 25.06 2.04 8.89
CA LEU A 332 24.26 2.43 7.74
C LEU A 332 25.06 3.43 6.91
N SER A 333 25.29 3.11 5.64
CA SER A 333 25.87 4.05 4.68
C SER A 333 24.75 4.84 4.02
N VAL A 334 24.84 6.17 4.04
CA VAL A 334 23.88 7.09 3.42
C VAL A 334 24.62 7.91 2.36
N ASN A 335 24.17 7.76 1.12
CA ASN A 335 24.63 8.55 -0.02
C ASN A 335 23.44 9.40 -0.50
N ASP A 336 23.42 10.66 -0.07
CA ASP A 336 22.35 11.61 -0.38
C ASP A 336 22.92 12.71 -1.28
N TYR A 337 22.31 12.92 -2.45
CA TYR A 337 22.80 13.83 -3.49
C TYR A 337 22.94 15.28 -3.03
N ARG A 338 22.30 15.65 -1.91
CA ARG A 338 22.42 16.99 -1.30
C ARG A 338 23.79 17.22 -0.65
N TRP A 339 24.55 16.15 -0.43
CA TRP A 339 25.83 16.20 0.28
C TRP A 339 26.96 15.60 -0.56
N PRO A 340 28.16 16.21 -0.55
CA PRO A 340 29.30 15.75 -1.33
C PRO A 340 30.06 14.58 -0.67
N PHE A 341 29.43 13.87 0.27
CA PHE A 341 30.04 12.78 1.05
C PHE A 341 29.06 11.64 1.28
N VAL A 342 29.61 10.46 1.59
CA VAL A 342 28.83 9.33 2.09
C VAL A 342 28.97 9.26 3.60
N LEU A 343 27.86 9.41 4.32
CA LEU A 343 27.82 9.27 5.77
C LEU A 343 27.76 7.79 6.16
N LYS A 344 28.55 7.37 7.13
CA LYS A 344 28.43 6.08 7.85
C LYS A 344 27.89 6.35 9.24
N ARG A 345 26.65 5.92 9.52
CA ARG A 345 25.99 6.05 10.82
C ARG A 345 25.88 4.70 11.53
N ARG A 346 26.57 4.53 12.65
CA ARG A 346 26.46 3.33 13.51
C ARG A 346 25.38 3.50 14.58
N GLN A 347 24.23 2.88 14.39
CA GLN A 347 23.07 3.02 15.27
C GLN A 347 22.18 1.77 15.26
N PHE A 348 21.27 1.63 16.23
CA PHE A 348 20.21 0.63 16.14
C PHE A 348 19.29 0.95 14.94
N PRO A 349 19.02 -0.01 14.04
CA PRO A 349 18.23 0.24 12.84
C PRO A 349 16.72 0.20 13.15
N VAL A 350 16.29 1.02 14.11
CA VAL A 350 14.94 1.03 14.66
C VAL A 350 14.41 2.46 14.78
N ARG A 351 13.08 2.59 14.81
CA ARG A 351 12.39 3.82 15.22
C ARG A 351 11.13 3.46 15.99
N LEU A 352 10.60 4.39 16.80
CA LEU A 352 9.27 4.24 17.40
C LEU A 352 8.18 4.12 16.31
N CYS A 353 7.12 3.38 16.61
CA CYS A 353 6.08 3.08 15.61
C CYS A 353 4.64 3.11 16.16
N TYR A 354 4.32 4.06 17.04
CA TYR A 354 2.92 4.43 17.32
C TYR A 354 2.29 5.19 16.15
N ALA A 355 3.11 6.00 15.48
CA ALA A 355 2.80 6.67 14.24
C ALA A 355 3.79 6.27 13.13
N MET A 356 3.33 6.32 11.88
CA MET A 356 4.17 6.17 10.70
C MET A 356 3.67 7.06 9.56
N THR A 357 4.48 7.22 8.50
CA THR A 357 4.00 7.97 7.33
C THR A 357 2.98 7.14 6.56
N ILE A 358 2.06 7.81 5.87
CA ILE A 358 1.07 7.14 5.01
C ILE A 358 1.78 6.20 4.02
N ASN A 359 2.86 6.65 3.38
CA ASN A 359 3.62 5.84 2.43
C ASN A 359 4.21 4.58 3.08
N LYS A 360 4.60 4.64 4.38
CA LYS A 360 5.11 3.47 5.10
C LYS A 360 4.01 2.50 5.53
N SER A 361 2.76 2.95 5.60
CA SER A 361 1.61 2.10 5.90
C SER A 361 1.10 1.29 4.69
N GLN A 362 1.56 1.61 3.48
CA GLN A 362 1.19 0.90 2.26
C GLN A 362 1.46 -0.60 2.38
N GLY A 363 0.49 -1.43 1.97
CA GLY A 363 0.54 -2.88 2.10
C GLY A 363 0.22 -3.43 3.50
N GLN A 364 0.03 -2.59 4.51
CA GLN A 364 -0.38 -3.04 5.86
C GLN A 364 -1.89 -2.92 6.05
N THR A 365 -2.50 -3.92 6.69
CA THR A 365 -3.89 -3.86 7.16
C THR A 365 -3.92 -3.74 8.68
N LEU A 366 -4.67 -2.76 9.18
CA LEU A 366 -4.83 -2.44 10.59
C LEU A 366 -6.32 -2.44 10.98
N GLN A 367 -6.63 -2.62 12.26
CA GLN A 367 -8.02 -2.57 12.74
C GLN A 367 -8.46 -1.15 13.08
N ASN A 368 -7.57 -0.36 13.71
CA ASN A 368 -7.85 1.05 14.00
C ASN A 368 -6.73 1.96 13.48
N VAL A 369 -7.10 2.96 12.68
CA VAL A 369 -6.19 3.91 12.07
C VAL A 369 -6.70 5.32 12.32
N GLY A 370 -5.85 6.15 12.92
CA GLY A 370 -6.04 7.59 12.96
C GLY A 370 -5.24 8.26 11.86
N VAL A 371 -5.91 8.98 10.96
CA VAL A 371 -5.28 9.77 9.92
C VAL A 371 -5.15 11.20 10.42
N TYR A 372 -3.92 11.63 10.72
CA TYR A 372 -3.63 12.99 11.16
C TYR A 372 -3.06 13.81 10.01
N LEU A 373 -3.81 14.82 9.57
CA LEU A 373 -3.47 15.71 8.47
C LEU A 373 -3.32 17.15 9.00
N PRO A 374 -2.17 17.50 9.61
CA PRO A 374 -1.88 18.89 9.99
C PRO A 374 -1.67 19.78 8.76
N LYS A 375 -1.30 19.16 7.63
CA LYS A 375 -1.28 19.74 6.29
C LYS A 375 -1.93 18.73 5.34
N PRO A 376 -2.50 19.17 4.22
CA PRO A 376 -3.02 18.28 3.19
C PRO A 376 -1.96 17.28 2.70
N VAL A 377 -2.42 16.13 2.19
CA VAL A 377 -1.55 15.21 1.44
C VAL A 377 -0.94 15.92 0.23
N PHE A 378 0.25 15.49 -0.19
CA PHE A 378 1.06 16.17 -1.21
C PHE A 378 1.44 15.27 -2.40
N SER A 379 0.99 14.01 -2.40
CA SER A 379 1.34 13.02 -3.44
C SER A 379 0.13 12.26 -3.94
N HIS A 380 0.23 11.79 -5.18
CA HIS A 380 -0.79 11.00 -5.84
C HIS A 380 -1.17 9.75 -5.03
N GLY A 381 -2.47 9.49 -4.90
CA GLY A 381 -2.98 8.27 -4.26
C GLY A 381 -2.72 8.18 -2.75
N GLN A 382 -2.06 9.17 -2.13
CA GLN A 382 -1.70 9.12 -0.72
C GLN A 382 -2.93 9.04 0.18
N LEU A 383 -4.00 9.78 -0.13
CA LEU A 383 -5.25 9.70 0.62
C LEU A 383 -5.95 8.33 0.48
N TYR A 384 -5.92 7.76 -0.72
CA TYR A 384 -6.41 6.40 -0.98
C TYR A 384 -5.64 5.35 -0.16
N VAL A 385 -4.30 5.46 -0.11
CA VAL A 385 -3.47 4.60 0.74
C VAL A 385 -3.91 4.71 2.19
N ALA A 386 -4.14 5.93 2.71
CA ALA A 386 -4.56 6.14 4.08
C ALA A 386 -5.91 5.47 4.42
N VAL A 387 -6.94 5.68 3.57
CA VAL A 387 -8.29 5.13 3.78
C VAL A 387 -8.32 3.61 3.67
N SER A 388 -7.53 3.04 2.76
CA SER A 388 -7.46 1.58 2.52
C SER A 388 -6.70 0.78 3.59
N ARG A 389 -6.22 1.42 4.67
CA ARG A 389 -5.49 0.72 5.74
C ARG A 389 -6.41 -0.06 6.68
N VAL A 390 -7.72 0.22 6.70
CA VAL A 390 -8.69 -0.46 7.55
C VAL A 390 -9.66 -1.31 6.73
N ARG A 391 -10.28 -2.31 7.38
CA ARG A 391 -11.31 -3.15 6.77
C ARG A 391 -12.73 -2.62 6.93
N THR A 392 -12.97 -1.78 7.93
CA THR A 392 -14.29 -1.24 8.25
C THR A 392 -14.22 0.27 8.50
N PRO A 393 -15.27 1.04 8.18
CA PRO A 393 -15.33 2.48 8.46
C PRO A 393 -15.13 2.82 9.94
N ASP A 394 -15.64 1.96 10.85
CA ASP A 394 -15.49 2.15 12.30
C ASP A 394 -14.03 2.18 12.77
N GLY A 395 -13.14 1.52 12.02
CA GLY A 395 -11.70 1.53 12.29
C GLY A 395 -11.00 2.83 11.91
N LEU A 396 -11.63 3.72 11.16
CA LEU A 396 -10.99 4.89 10.56
C LEU A 396 -11.43 6.19 11.23
N ARG A 397 -10.48 7.03 11.63
CA ARG A 397 -10.75 8.36 12.16
C ARG A 397 -9.81 9.39 11.56
N PHE A 398 -10.33 10.56 11.21
CA PHE A 398 -9.59 11.68 10.64
C PHE A 398 -9.50 12.83 11.63
N LEU A 399 -8.32 13.44 11.72
CA LEU A 399 -8.14 14.74 12.34
C LEU A 399 -7.38 15.63 11.34
N ILE A 400 -8.08 16.64 10.81
CA ILE A 400 -7.59 17.49 9.73
C ILE A 400 -7.50 18.92 10.24
N MET A 401 -6.38 19.58 9.94
CA MET A 401 -6.15 20.99 10.21
C MET A 401 -5.97 21.73 8.89
N ASN A 402 -6.41 22.99 8.85
CA ASN A 402 -6.07 23.90 7.77
C ASN A 402 -4.67 24.52 7.99
N GLU A 403 -4.24 25.40 7.08
CA GLU A 403 -2.92 26.03 7.13
C GLU A 403 -2.70 26.91 8.37
N ASP A 404 -3.79 27.42 8.97
CA ASP A 404 -3.77 28.23 10.19
C ASP A 404 -3.82 27.37 11.47
N GLY A 405 -3.77 26.03 11.34
CA GLY A 405 -3.89 25.10 12.47
C GLY A 405 -5.30 24.99 13.03
N VAL A 406 -6.31 25.50 12.32
CA VAL A 406 -7.72 25.42 12.67
C VAL A 406 -8.32 24.12 12.15
N PRO A 407 -9.20 23.47 12.91
CA PRO A 407 -9.91 22.28 12.46
C PRO A 407 -10.59 22.43 11.11
N SER A 408 -10.43 21.41 10.26
CA SER A 408 -11.06 21.35 8.95
C SER A 408 -11.76 20.01 8.77
N ASN A 409 -12.77 19.98 7.90
CA ASN A 409 -13.39 18.75 7.40
C ASN A 409 -12.96 18.41 5.96
N CYS A 410 -12.13 19.26 5.34
CA CYS A 410 -11.70 19.11 3.95
C CYS A 410 -10.18 18.89 3.85
N THR A 411 -9.78 18.01 2.93
CA THR A 411 -8.37 17.78 2.55
C THR A 411 -8.24 17.68 1.03
N ARG A 412 -7.04 17.89 0.50
CA ARG A 412 -6.76 17.63 -0.91
C ARG A 412 -6.74 16.12 -1.19
N ASN A 413 -7.20 15.74 -2.37
CA ASN A 413 -7.05 14.45 -3.02
C ASN A 413 -6.23 14.68 -4.30
N ILE A 414 -4.92 14.43 -4.22
CA ILE A 414 -4.04 14.64 -5.37
C ILE A 414 -4.16 13.44 -6.29
N VAL A 415 -4.62 13.68 -7.51
CA VAL A 415 -4.71 12.67 -8.56
C VAL A 415 -3.98 13.16 -9.81
N TYR A 416 -3.06 12.36 -10.33
CA TYR A 416 -2.35 12.70 -11.57
C TYR A 416 -3.33 12.61 -12.73
N GLN A 417 -3.55 13.73 -13.42
CA GLN A 417 -4.51 13.83 -14.51
C GLN A 417 -4.08 12.98 -15.72
N GLU A 418 -2.79 12.72 -15.85
CA GLU A 418 -2.20 11.81 -16.83
C GLU A 418 -2.75 10.38 -16.71
N ALA A 419 -3.18 9.97 -15.51
CA ALA A 419 -3.85 8.68 -15.32
C ALA A 419 -5.25 8.63 -15.95
N PHE A 420 -5.83 9.78 -16.35
CA PHE A 420 -7.17 9.87 -16.93
C PHE A 420 -7.15 10.24 -18.43
N VAL A 421 -5.99 10.53 -19.02
CA VAL A 421 -5.90 10.96 -20.43
C VAL A 421 -6.43 9.87 -21.38
N ASP A 422 -6.23 8.59 -21.04
CA ASP A 422 -6.73 7.45 -21.82
C ASP A 422 -8.24 7.16 -21.61
N LEU A 423 -8.92 7.87 -20.71
CA LEU A 423 -10.35 7.69 -20.40
C LEU A 423 -11.27 8.60 -21.20
N GLN A 424 -10.71 9.56 -21.94
CA GLN A 424 -11.49 10.36 -22.88
C GLN A 424 -11.82 9.49 -24.09
N THR A 425 -12.94 8.74 -24.02
CA THR A 425 -13.58 8.23 -25.23
C THR A 425 -13.89 9.43 -26.14
N PRO A 426 -13.58 9.38 -27.45
CA PRO A 426 -14.01 10.43 -28.36
C PRO A 426 -15.52 10.58 -28.23
N SER A 427 -15.95 11.80 -27.97
CA SER A 427 -17.36 12.19 -27.96
C SER A 427 -18.03 11.69 -29.24
N SER A 428 -19.12 10.94 -29.04
CA SER A 428 -20.02 10.38 -30.06
C SER A 428 -20.36 11.33 -31.20
#